data_AF-A0A0F9IC13-F1
#
_entry.id   AF-A0A0F9IC13-F1
#
_cell.length_a   1.000
_cell.length_b   1.000
_cell.length_c   1.000
_cell.angle_alpha   90.00
_cell.angle_beta   90.00
_cell.angle_gamma   90.00
#
_symmetry.space_group_name_H-M   'P 1'
#
loop_
_entity.id
_entity.type
_entity.pdbx_description
1 polymer ?
#
loop_
_entity_poly.entity_id
_entity_poly.type
_entity_poly.pdbx_seq_one_letter_code
_entity_poly.pdbx_strand_id
1 'polypeptide(L)'
;MDKNTSNSFKVSEFFHSIQGEGSTIGHPAWFLRLTACNLDCIWCDTTEVWKKGKRVLFERLPIEHGYNYDDFISTLKRGDHLIITGGEPLLQEKSIFHYLQGFEDATGIGRG
;
A
#
# COMPACT_ATOMS: atom_id res chain seq x y z
N MET A 1 -7.24 -8.41 -23.35
CA MET A 1 -6.19 -7.54 -22.77
C MET A 1 -6.89 -6.28 -22.33
N ASP A 2 -7.32 -6.28 -21.07
CA ASP A 2 -8.39 -5.40 -20.62
C ASP A 2 -7.83 -4.04 -20.25
N LYS A 3 -8.24 -3.01 -21.00
CA LYS A 3 -7.86 -1.60 -20.83
C LYS A 3 -8.37 -0.97 -19.51
N ASN A 4 -8.74 -1.77 -18.52
CA ASN A 4 -9.40 -1.35 -17.29
C ASN A 4 -8.65 -1.77 -16.00
N THR A 5 -7.38 -2.20 -16.12
CA THR A 5 -6.50 -2.51 -14.99
C THR A 5 -5.79 -1.28 -14.40
N SER A 6 -6.02 -0.06 -14.92
CA SER A 6 -5.03 1.03 -14.79
C SER A 6 -5.01 1.83 -13.48
N ASN A 7 -6.06 1.86 -12.64
CA ASN A 7 -6.09 2.74 -11.44
C ASN A 7 -6.53 2.05 -10.13
N SER A 8 -6.11 0.80 -9.91
CA SER A 8 -6.43 0.08 -8.66
C SER A 8 -5.46 -1.05 -8.35
N PHE A 9 -5.44 -1.47 -7.09
CA PHE A 9 -4.82 -2.70 -6.62
C PHE A 9 -5.82 -3.48 -5.74
N LYS A 10 -5.52 -4.74 -5.46
CA LYS A 10 -6.25 -5.56 -4.49
C LYS A 10 -5.59 -5.39 -3.13
N VAL A 11 -6.31 -4.76 -2.21
CA VAL A 11 -5.89 -4.44 -0.85
C VAL A 11 -6.46 -5.45 0.11
N SER A 12 -5.62 -5.98 0.99
CA SER A 12 -6.04 -6.71 2.17
C SER A 12 -6.30 -5.73 3.31
N GLU A 13 -5.33 -4.87 3.62
CA GLU A 13 -5.41 -3.89 4.71
C GLU A 13 -4.71 -2.58 4.32
N PHE A 14 -5.18 -1.47 4.88
CA PHE A 14 -4.49 -0.18 4.85
C PHE A 14 -4.64 0.50 6.20
N PHE A 15 -3.53 0.85 6.85
CA PHE A 15 -3.53 1.42 8.19
C PHE A 15 -2.27 2.23 8.49
N HIS A 16 -2.34 3.05 9.54
CA HIS A 16 -1.21 3.84 10.05
C HIS A 16 -0.70 3.26 11.37
N SER A 17 0.61 3.09 11.50
CA SER A 17 1.25 2.53 12.70
C SER A 17 2.74 2.90 12.77
N ILE A 18 3.50 2.22 13.63
CA ILE A 18 4.95 2.36 13.75
C ILE A 18 5.63 1.17 13.07
N GLN A 19 6.66 1.42 12.26
CA GLN A 19 7.47 0.36 11.66
C GLN A 19 8.21 -0.43 12.73
N GLY A 20 7.97 -1.74 12.76
CA GLY A 20 8.53 -2.67 13.75
C GLY A 20 9.86 -3.30 13.32
N GLU A 21 10.26 -3.16 12.05
CA GLU A 21 11.39 -3.91 11.49
C GLU A 21 12.32 -3.06 10.60
N GLY A 22 13.53 -3.57 10.37
CA GLY A 22 14.51 -2.97 9.47
C GLY A 22 15.19 -1.71 10.01
N SER A 23 15.87 -0.98 9.12
CA SER A 23 16.67 0.20 9.48
C SER A 23 15.85 1.39 9.95
N THR A 24 14.55 1.42 9.62
CA THR A 24 13.64 2.52 9.97
C THR A 24 12.68 2.11 11.09
N ILE A 25 13.04 1.11 11.90
CA ILE A 25 12.27 0.74 13.10
C ILE A 25 11.98 1.97 13.96
N GLY A 26 10.76 2.05 14.50
CA GLY A 26 10.29 3.19 15.29
C GLY A 26 9.75 4.36 14.47
N HIS A 27 9.90 4.37 13.13
CA HIS A 27 9.33 5.44 12.30
C HIS A 27 7.81 5.25 12.09
N PRO A 28 7.01 6.33 12.17
CA PRO A 28 5.62 6.32 11.73
C PRO A 28 5.49 5.95 10.25
N ALA A 29 4.54 5.08 9.93
CA ALA A 29 4.33 4.59 8.57
C ALA A 29 2.88 4.21 8.29
N TRP A 30 2.47 4.48 7.06
CA TRP A 30 1.29 3.89 6.44
C TRP A 30 1.65 2.55 5.81
N PHE A 31 0.90 1.51 6.16
CA PHE A 31 1.06 0.18 5.60
C PHE A 31 -0.04 -0.07 4.58
N LEU A 32 0.36 -0.28 3.33
CA LEU A 32 -0.51 -0.79 2.26
C LEU A 32 -0.23 -2.29 2.07
N ARG A 33 -1.07 -3.14 2.67
CA ARG A 33 -0.96 -4.59 2.56
C ARG A 33 -1.78 -5.09 1.38
N LEU A 34 -1.12 -5.64 0.38
CA LEU A 34 -1.73 -6.20 -0.82
C LEU A 34 -2.16 -7.66 -0.62
N THR A 35 -3.07 -8.13 -1.47
CA THR A 35 -3.54 -9.53 -1.47
C THR A 35 -2.65 -10.45 -2.32
N ALA A 36 -2.76 -11.75 -2.06
CA ALA A 36 -2.15 -12.87 -2.78
C ALA A 36 -0.62 -13.00 -2.65
N CYS A 37 -0.16 -14.22 -2.41
CA CYS A 37 1.25 -14.60 -2.38
C CYS A 37 1.46 -15.79 -3.32
N ASN A 38 2.58 -15.82 -4.04
CA ASN A 38 2.98 -16.93 -4.92
C ASN A 38 3.95 -17.90 -4.23
N LEU A 39 4.25 -17.67 -2.94
CA LEU A 39 5.11 -18.53 -2.13
C LEU A 39 4.27 -19.38 -1.18
N ASP A 40 4.64 -20.65 -1.02
CA ASP A 40 4.00 -21.58 -0.09
C ASP A 40 4.85 -21.74 1.18
N CYS A 41 4.97 -20.63 1.91
CA CYS A 41 5.83 -20.54 3.08
C CYS A 41 5.24 -21.33 4.26
N ILE A 42 5.99 -22.32 4.75
CA ILE A 42 5.59 -23.21 5.87
C ILE A 42 5.31 -22.42 7.18
N TRP A 43 5.94 -21.25 7.35
CA TRP A 43 5.87 -20.43 8.56
C TRP A 43 5.24 -19.05 8.32
N CYS A 44 4.28 -18.94 7.38
CA CYS A 44 3.61 -17.67 7.10
C CYS A 44 2.53 -17.33 8.13
N ASP A 45 2.82 -16.35 8.96
CA ASP A 45 1.94 -15.76 9.99
C ASP A 45 0.77 -14.92 9.43
N THR A 46 0.86 -14.48 8.18
CA THR A 46 -0.11 -13.57 7.53
C THR A 46 -0.98 -14.23 6.47
N THR A 47 -0.96 -15.56 6.37
CA THR A 47 -1.67 -16.38 5.37
C THR A 47 -3.15 -16.00 5.21
N GLU A 48 -3.86 -15.85 6.34
CA GLU A 48 -5.30 -15.55 6.33
C GLU A 48 -5.61 -14.10 5.97
N VAL A 49 -4.63 -13.20 6.10
CA VAL A 49 -4.76 -11.78 5.80
C VAL A 49 -4.71 -11.56 4.30
N TRP A 50 -3.68 -12.03 3.59
CA TRP A 50 -3.56 -11.81 2.13
C TRP A 50 -4.52 -12.65 1.28
N LYS A 51 -5.16 -13.70 1.83
CA LYS A 51 -6.27 -14.43 1.18
C LYS A 51 -7.54 -13.60 1.06
N LYS A 52 -7.70 -12.57 1.90
CA LYS A 52 -8.86 -11.68 1.91
C LYS A 52 -8.44 -10.32 1.39
N GLY A 53 -9.29 -9.73 0.57
CA GLY A 53 -9.14 -8.33 0.18
C GLY A 53 -10.08 -7.93 -0.93
N LYS A 54 -10.10 -6.64 -1.21
CA LYS A 54 -10.98 -6.01 -2.18
C LYS A 54 -10.18 -5.18 -3.16
N ARG A 55 -10.71 -5.00 -4.36
CA ARG A 55 -10.16 -4.06 -5.33
C ARG A 55 -10.47 -2.64 -4.87
N VAL A 56 -9.44 -1.81 -4.74
CA VAL A 56 -9.54 -0.42 -4.27
C VAL A 56 -8.95 0.50 -5.32
N LEU A 57 -9.69 1.56 -5.66
CA LEU A 57 -9.20 2.62 -6.55
C LEU A 57 -8.14 3.46 -5.82
N PHE A 58 -7.09 3.87 -6.53
CA PHE A 58 -5.97 4.63 -5.96
C PHE A 58 -6.44 5.87 -5.17
N GLU A 59 -7.31 6.67 -5.76
CA GLU A 59 -7.86 7.91 -5.18
C GLU A 59 -8.73 7.66 -3.93
N ARG A 60 -9.26 6.44 -3.77
CA ARG A 60 -10.17 6.09 -2.69
C ARG A 60 -9.48 5.36 -1.54
N LEU A 61 -8.18 5.06 -1.66
CA LEU A 61 -7.47 4.23 -0.70
C LEU A 61 -7.64 4.69 0.76
N PRO A 62 -7.37 5.96 1.14
CA PRO A 62 -7.52 6.37 2.53
C PRO A 62 -8.98 6.34 2.97
N ILE A 63 -9.89 6.86 2.15
CA ILE A 63 -11.32 7.04 2.46
C ILE A 63 -12.00 5.68 2.66
N GLU A 64 -11.72 4.71 1.80
CA GLU A 64 -12.28 3.35 1.90
C GLU A 64 -11.80 2.56 3.12
N HIS A 65 -10.80 3.08 3.84
CA HIS A 65 -10.27 2.51 5.08
C HIS A 65 -10.48 3.45 6.28
N GLY A 66 -11.35 4.46 6.14
CA GLY A 66 -11.77 5.34 7.23
C GLY A 66 -10.80 6.48 7.56
N TYR A 67 -9.87 6.78 6.68
CA TYR A 67 -8.90 7.86 6.85
C TYR A 67 -9.24 9.07 5.98
N ASN A 68 -8.98 10.26 6.50
CA ASN A 68 -9.06 11.49 5.72
C ASN A 68 -7.85 11.57 4.76
N TYR A 69 -8.11 11.97 3.51
CA TYR A 69 -7.08 12.05 2.47
C TYR A 69 -6.03 13.13 2.79
N ASP A 70 -6.44 14.30 3.25
CA ASP A 70 -5.52 15.39 3.58
C ASP A 70 -4.65 15.05 4.79
N ASP A 71 -5.19 14.35 5.79
CA ASP A 71 -4.40 13.85 6.92
C ASP A 71 -3.33 12.86 6.45
N PHE A 72 -3.71 11.89 5.60
CA PHE A 72 -2.79 10.95 4.97
C PHE A 72 -1.67 11.68 4.23
N ILE A 73 -1.99 12.63 3.34
CA ILE A 73 -0.97 13.39 2.61
C ILE A 73 -0.11 14.25 3.56
N SER A 74 -0.71 14.86 4.59
CA SER A 74 0.02 15.72 5.52
C SER A 74 1.06 14.94 6.33
N THR A 75 0.75 13.71 6.75
CA THR A 75 1.68 12.85 7.50
C THR A 75 2.88 12.45 6.64
N LEU A 76 2.63 12.03 5.39
CA LEU A 76 3.71 11.70 4.46
C LEU A 76 4.60 12.91 4.14
N LYS A 77 4.03 14.11 4.01
CA LYS A 77 4.82 15.36 3.86
C LYS A 77 5.67 15.69 5.09
N ARG A 78 5.28 15.24 6.29
CA ARG A 78 6.07 15.39 7.53
C ARG A 78 7.16 14.34 7.68
N GLY A 79 7.21 13.33 6.81
CA GLY A 79 8.23 12.30 6.80
C GLY A 79 7.75 10.91 7.21
N ASP A 80 6.44 10.71 7.42
CA ASP A 80 5.90 9.36 7.60
C ASP A 80 6.16 8.53 6.33
N HIS A 81 6.45 7.25 6.50
CA HIS A 81 6.70 6.36 5.36
C HIS A 81 5.41 5.82 4.76
N LEU A 82 5.44 5.48 3.48
CA LEU A 82 4.47 4.57 2.87
C LEU A 82 5.17 3.24 2.60
N ILE A 83 4.76 2.20 3.33
CA ILE A 83 5.27 0.84 3.21
C ILE A 83 4.27 0.00 2.44
N ILE A 84 4.64 -0.40 1.23
CA ILE A 84 3.85 -1.32 0.39
C ILE A 84 4.36 -2.74 0.67
N THR A 85 3.46 -3.60 1.11
CA THR A 85 3.76 -4.98 1.55
C THR A 85 2.60 -5.91 1.18
N GLY A 86 2.60 -7.13 1.71
CA GLY A 86 1.41 -7.96 1.78
C GLY A 86 1.18 -8.85 0.58
N GLY A 87 0.92 -10.12 0.91
CA GLY A 87 1.28 -11.19 0.00
C GLY A 87 2.69 -10.98 -0.56
N GLU A 88 2.90 -11.34 -1.81
CA GLU A 88 4.06 -10.89 -2.57
C GLU A 88 3.67 -9.59 -3.31
N PRO A 89 4.12 -8.40 -2.86
CA PRO A 89 3.68 -7.13 -3.44
C PRO A 89 4.00 -7.04 -4.94
N LEU A 90 5.07 -7.67 -5.42
CA LEU A 90 5.45 -7.65 -6.82
C LEU A 90 4.49 -8.42 -7.74
N LEU A 91 3.56 -9.22 -7.20
CA LEU A 91 2.44 -9.76 -7.99
C LEU A 91 1.51 -8.66 -8.54
N GLN A 92 1.55 -7.46 -7.96
CA GLN A 92 0.79 -6.29 -8.40
C GLN A 92 1.71 -5.13 -8.84
N GLU A 93 2.95 -5.42 -9.26
CA GLU A 93 3.99 -4.45 -9.66
C GLU A 93 3.46 -3.35 -10.58
N LYS A 94 2.72 -3.69 -11.65
CA LYS A 94 2.17 -2.70 -12.60
C LYS A 94 1.21 -1.72 -11.93
N SER A 95 0.38 -2.20 -11.01
CA SER A 95 -0.53 -1.33 -10.25
C SER A 95 0.24 -0.46 -9.27
N ILE A 96 1.28 -0.99 -8.62
CA ILE A 96 2.17 -0.21 -7.75
C ILE A 96 2.86 0.90 -8.54
N PHE A 97 3.42 0.58 -9.71
CA PHE A 97 4.09 1.55 -10.57
C PHE A 97 3.15 2.70 -10.97
N HIS A 98 1.95 2.38 -11.47
CA HIS A 98 0.98 3.43 -11.83
C HIS A 98 0.50 4.23 -10.62
N TYR A 99 0.35 3.59 -9.47
CA TYR A 99 -0.01 4.28 -8.24
C TYR A 99 1.07 5.28 -7.84
N LEU A 100 2.34 4.85 -7.78
CA LEU A 100 3.45 5.72 -7.38
C LEU A 100 3.66 6.89 -8.35
N GLN A 101 3.57 6.65 -9.67
CA GLN A 101 3.64 7.71 -10.67
C GLN A 101 2.52 8.74 -10.48
N GLY A 102 1.26 8.28 -10.41
CA GLY A 102 0.13 9.19 -10.21
C GLY A 102 0.15 9.88 -8.84
N PHE A 103 0.65 9.19 -7.82
CA PHE A 103 0.79 9.73 -6.46
C PHE A 103 1.83 10.84 -6.41
N GLU A 104 2.99 10.64 -7.04
CA GLU A 104 4.05 11.63 -7.14
C GLU A 104 3.58 12.86 -7.93
N ASP A 105 2.93 12.66 -9.08
CA ASP A 105 2.37 13.75 -9.90
C ASP A 105 1.35 14.59 -9.14
N ALA A 106 0.49 13.94 -8.34
CA ALA A 106 -0.57 14.62 -7.59
C ALA A 106 -0.07 15.32 -6.31
N THR A 107 0.98 14.80 -5.67
CA THR A 107 1.37 15.22 -4.30
C THR A 107 2.75 15.87 -4.21
N GLY A 108 3.62 15.60 -5.18
CA GLY A 108 5.04 15.96 -5.15
C GLY A 108 5.89 15.13 -4.18
N ILE A 109 5.30 14.16 -3.48
CA ILE A 109 6.00 13.29 -2.53
C ILE A 109 6.69 12.17 -3.30
N GLY A 110 7.96 11.89 -2.96
CA GLY A 110 8.79 10.91 -3.69
C GLY A 110 9.77 11.53 -4.69
N ARG A 111 9.69 12.85 -4.93
CA ARG A 111 10.72 13.61 -5.65
C ARG A 111 11.95 13.80 -4.76
N GLY A 112 12.94 12.94 -4.95
CA GLY A 112 14.27 13.00 -4.33
C GLY A 112 15.36 12.68 -5.34
#